data_AF-A0A6J1P7C4-F1
#
_entry.id   AF-A0A6J1P7C4-F1
#
_cell.length_a   1.000
_cell.length_b   1.000
_cell.length_c   1.000
_cell.angle_alpha   90.00
_cell.angle_beta   90.00
_cell.angle_gamma   90.00
#
_symmetry.space_group_name_H-M   'P 1'
#
loop_
_entity.id
_entity.type
_entity.pdbx_description
1 polymer ?
#
loop_
_entity_poly.entity_id
_entity_poly.type
_entity_poly.pdbx_seq_one_letter_code
_entity_poly.pdbx_strand_id
1 'polypeptide(L)'
;MFLTSVSESVCFFLGALSDMPAVRAFALYAGAALLVDFLLQVTCFVALFALDTRRQLSNRYDILCCVSGSKDSDAREAGDGALYNLFRYVYVPFLMKREVRASVMIIFFAWLCSSVAVAPHIEIGLDQELSMPQDSFQLKYFQHLNQYLNIGPPVYFVVTDHEGLDYSDRDVQNLMCGTRYCKNDSVAMQLYSGELHLLTSGRPRLRPRETLPLPYHTPTQLYL
;
A
#
# COMPACT_ATOMS: atom_id res chain seq x y z
N MET A 1 -21.74 -3.40 -13.99
CA MET A 1 -21.05 -2.38 -14.80
C MET A 1 -21.20 -1.01 -14.15
N PHE A 2 -22.34 -0.32 -14.22
CA PHE A 2 -22.45 1.02 -13.61
C PHE A 2 -22.14 1.04 -12.10
N LEU A 3 -22.82 0.21 -11.30
CA LEU A 3 -22.66 0.21 -9.84
C LEU A 3 -21.22 -0.11 -9.42
N THR A 4 -20.61 -1.11 -10.04
CA THR A 4 -19.23 -1.55 -9.77
C THR A 4 -18.22 -0.47 -10.14
N SER A 5 -18.27 0.06 -11.37
CA SER A 5 -17.33 1.08 -11.85
C SER A 5 -17.42 2.39 -11.06
N VAL A 6 -18.63 2.82 -10.69
CA VAL A 6 -18.82 4.01 -9.85
C VAL A 6 -18.30 3.78 -8.44
N SER A 7 -18.60 2.62 -7.83
CA SER A 7 -18.09 2.32 -6.48
C SER A 7 -16.56 2.21 -6.43
N GLU A 8 -15.94 1.60 -7.44
CA GLU A 8 -14.48 1.47 -7.54
C GLU A 8 -13.83 2.83 -7.77
N SER A 9 -14.35 3.63 -8.72
CA SER A 9 -13.85 4.98 -9.00
C SER A 9 -13.92 5.88 -7.76
N VAL A 10 -15.04 5.89 -7.03
CA VAL A 10 -15.18 6.64 -5.77
C VAL A 10 -14.21 6.12 -4.71
N CYS A 11 -14.05 4.80 -4.56
CA CYS A 11 -13.09 4.22 -3.63
C CYS A 11 -11.65 4.66 -3.92
N PHE A 12 -11.22 4.64 -5.19
CA PHE A 12 -9.90 5.12 -5.59
C PHE A 12 -9.74 6.63 -5.37
N PHE A 13 -10.76 7.44 -5.66
CA PHE A 13 -10.70 8.88 -5.37
C PHE A 13 -10.63 9.17 -3.87
N LEU A 14 -11.32 8.39 -3.02
CA LEU A 14 -11.16 8.48 -1.56
C LEU A 14 -9.76 8.04 -1.10
N GLY A 15 -9.18 7.02 -1.75
CA GLY A 15 -7.80 6.60 -1.51
C GLY A 15 -6.77 7.68 -1.82
N ALA A 16 -7.08 8.63 -2.69
CA ALA A 16 -6.21 9.77 -3.00
C ALA A 16 -6.09 10.80 -1.86
N LEU A 17 -6.90 10.69 -0.81
CA LEU A 17 -6.80 11.55 0.39
C LEU A 17 -5.64 11.16 1.31
N SER A 18 -4.93 10.06 1.02
CA SER A 18 -3.75 9.64 1.80
C SER A 18 -2.58 10.63 1.65
N ASP A 19 -1.84 10.85 2.73
CA ASP A 19 -0.63 11.69 2.77
C ASP A 19 0.55 11.09 1.97
N MET A 20 0.53 9.78 1.70
CA MET A 20 1.59 9.12 0.92
C MET A 20 1.49 9.50 -0.56
N PRO A 21 2.45 10.27 -1.13
CA PRO A 21 2.33 10.85 -2.47
C PRO A 21 2.27 9.79 -3.59
N ALA A 22 2.97 8.67 -3.40
CA ALA A 22 2.95 7.56 -4.36
C ALA A 22 1.56 6.94 -4.49
N VAL A 23 0.90 6.65 -3.36
CA VAL A 23 -0.45 6.08 -3.32
C VAL A 23 -1.46 7.09 -3.86
N ARG A 24 -1.32 8.37 -3.50
CA ARG A 24 -2.18 9.44 -4.00
C ARG A 24 -2.14 9.58 -5.52
N ALA A 25 -0.95 9.58 -6.12
CA ALA A 25 -0.83 9.65 -7.58
C ALA A 25 -1.44 8.40 -8.25
N PHE A 26 -1.12 7.21 -7.75
CA PHE A 26 -1.67 5.96 -8.26
C PHE A 26 -3.21 5.95 -8.20
N ALA A 27 -3.77 6.33 -7.06
CA ALA A 27 -5.22 6.34 -6.84
C ALA A 27 -5.95 7.35 -7.74
N LEU A 28 -5.38 8.53 -7.98
CA LEU A 28 -5.93 9.52 -8.92
C LEU A 28 -5.93 8.99 -10.37
N TYR A 29 -4.82 8.40 -10.82
CA TYR A 29 -4.75 7.82 -12.17
C TYR A 29 -5.69 6.62 -12.34
N ALA A 30 -5.75 5.72 -11.37
CA ALA A 30 -6.65 4.57 -11.40
C ALA A 30 -8.12 5.00 -11.39
N GLY A 31 -8.49 5.96 -10.53
CA GLY A 31 -9.86 6.48 -10.44
C GLY A 31 -10.32 7.15 -11.74
N ALA A 32 -9.44 7.94 -12.39
CA ALA A 32 -9.72 8.55 -13.69
C ALA A 32 -9.79 7.51 -14.82
N ALA A 33 -8.87 6.53 -14.84
CA ALA A 33 -8.85 5.47 -15.83
C ALA A 33 -10.14 4.63 -15.80
N LEU A 34 -10.63 4.24 -14.62
CA LEU A 34 -11.88 3.49 -14.48
C LEU A 34 -13.11 4.27 -14.93
N LEU A 35 -13.11 5.60 -14.74
CA LEU A 35 -14.19 6.46 -15.22
C LEU A 35 -14.20 6.54 -16.76
N VAL A 36 -13.02 6.70 -17.37
CA VAL A 36 -12.88 6.69 -18.83
C VAL A 36 -13.20 5.32 -19.42
N ASP A 37 -12.75 4.24 -18.78
CA ASP A 37 -13.06 2.86 -19.19
C ASP A 37 -14.57 2.61 -19.17
N PHE A 38 -15.27 3.03 -18.12
CA PHE A 38 -16.73 2.94 -18.06
C PHE A 38 -17.41 3.69 -19.23
N LEU A 39 -16.95 4.90 -19.56
CA LEU A 39 -17.51 5.67 -20.68
C LEU A 39 -17.25 4.97 -22.02
N LEU A 40 -16.05 4.46 -22.25
CA LEU A 40 -15.72 3.70 -23.46
C LEU A 40 -16.49 2.38 -23.54
N GLN A 41 -16.71 1.71 -22.42
CA GLN A 41 -17.43 0.44 -22.35
C GLN A 41 -18.93 0.63 -22.66
N VAL A 42 -19.57 1.72 -22.19
CA VAL A 42 -20.99 1.98 -22.48
C VAL A 42 -21.21 2.53 -23.88
N THR A 43 -20.25 3.26 -24.46
CA THR A 43 -20.40 3.90 -25.77
C THR A 43 -19.75 3.09 -26.89
N CYS A 44 -18.42 3.07 -26.93
CA CYS A 44 -17.62 2.47 -27.99
C CYS A 44 -17.83 0.96 -28.06
N PHE A 45 -17.72 0.27 -26.91
CA PHE A 45 -17.85 -1.19 -26.88
C PHE A 45 -19.26 -1.65 -27.24
N VAL A 46 -20.31 -1.00 -26.73
CA VAL A 46 -21.70 -1.33 -27.12
C VAL A 46 -21.94 -1.07 -28.61
N ALA A 47 -21.40 0.00 -29.19
CA ALA A 47 -21.51 0.27 -30.63
C ALA A 47 -20.81 -0.80 -31.47
N LEU A 48 -19.58 -1.20 -31.09
CA LEU A 48 -18.85 -2.29 -31.73
C LEU A 48 -19.60 -3.63 -31.58
N PHE A 49 -20.17 -3.91 -30.41
CA PHE A 49 -20.97 -5.10 -30.15
C PHE A 49 -22.24 -5.14 -31.02
N ALA A 50 -22.90 -4.00 -31.23
CA ALA A 50 -24.03 -3.90 -32.14
C ALA A 50 -23.63 -4.14 -33.61
N LEU A 51 -22.47 -3.61 -34.03
CA LEU A 51 -21.92 -3.90 -35.37
C LEU A 51 -21.56 -5.38 -35.53
N ASP A 52 -21.00 -5.99 -34.50
CA ASP A 52 -20.65 -7.41 -34.48
C ASP A 52 -21.90 -8.29 -34.58
N THR A 53 -22.94 -7.98 -33.81
CA THR A 53 -24.24 -8.66 -33.89
C THR A 53 -24.84 -8.57 -35.30
N ARG A 54 -24.76 -7.40 -35.95
CA ARG A 54 -25.21 -7.25 -37.36
C ARG A 54 -24.36 -8.08 -38.33
N ARG A 55 -23.06 -8.27 -38.06
CA ARG A 55 -22.18 -9.12 -38.87
C ARG A 55 -22.51 -10.60 -38.69
N GLN A 56 -22.70 -11.06 -37.46
CA GLN A 56 -23.09 -12.45 -37.15
C GLN A 56 -24.43 -12.80 -37.80
N LEU A 57 -25.43 -11.90 -37.72
CA LEU A 57 -26.72 -12.09 -38.41
C LEU A 57 -26.59 -12.13 -39.94
N SER A 58 -25.55 -11.52 -40.51
CA SER A 58 -25.24 -11.60 -41.94
C SER A 58 -24.41 -12.83 -42.35
N ASN A 59 -24.15 -13.75 -41.41
CA ASN A 59 -23.42 -15.01 -41.60
C ASN A 59 -22.03 -14.84 -42.28
N ARG A 60 -21.29 -13.81 -41.86
CA ARG A 60 -19.89 -13.56 -42.29
C ARG A 60 -18.93 -13.97 -41.17
N TYR A 61 -17.75 -14.47 -41.53
CA TYR A 61 -16.74 -14.89 -40.55
C TYR A 61 -16.10 -13.70 -39.82
N ASP A 62 -15.87 -13.83 -38.51
CA ASP A 62 -15.34 -12.76 -37.64
C ASP A 62 -13.94 -12.25 -38.05
N ILE A 63 -13.07 -13.15 -38.50
CA ILE A 63 -11.67 -12.82 -38.86
C ILE A 63 -11.53 -12.44 -40.34
N LEU A 64 -12.39 -12.99 -41.20
CA LEU A 64 -12.35 -12.79 -42.66
C LEU A 64 -13.61 -12.05 -43.11
N CYS A 65 -13.58 -10.72 -43.00
CA CYS A 65 -14.67 -9.80 -43.34
C CYS A 65 -15.28 -9.97 -44.75
N CYS A 66 -14.58 -10.64 -45.67
CA CYS A 66 -14.93 -10.73 -47.08
C CYS A 66 -15.51 -12.09 -47.54
N VAL A 67 -15.55 -13.10 -46.66
CA VAL A 67 -16.09 -14.44 -47.01
C VAL A 67 -17.42 -14.64 -46.31
N SER A 68 -18.49 -14.82 -47.09
CA SER A 68 -19.82 -15.15 -46.56
C SER A 68 -19.90 -16.66 -46.34
N GLY A 69 -20.25 -17.08 -45.12
CA GLY A 69 -20.51 -18.48 -44.79
C GLY A 69 -21.75 -18.99 -45.53
N SER A 70 -21.76 -20.28 -45.88
CA SER A 70 -22.91 -20.95 -46.47
C SER A 70 -24.14 -20.78 -45.56
N LYS A 71 -25.31 -20.46 -46.17
CA LYS A 71 -26.60 -20.49 -45.47
C LYS A 71 -26.92 -21.93 -45.07
N ASP A 72 -26.53 -22.31 -43.85
CA ASP A 72 -27.22 -23.39 -43.16
C ASP A 72 -28.36 -22.77 -42.34
N SER A 73 -29.57 -23.28 -42.58
CA SER A 73 -30.83 -22.80 -42.05
C SER A 73 -31.09 -23.17 -40.59
N ASP A 74 -30.09 -23.68 -39.88
CA ASP A 74 -30.15 -23.81 -38.42
C ASP A 74 -29.36 -22.66 -37.82
N ALA A 75 -30.03 -21.51 -37.72
CA ALA A 75 -29.70 -20.50 -36.73
C ALA A 75 -29.80 -21.18 -35.36
N ARG A 76 -28.72 -21.88 -34.99
CA ARG A 76 -28.53 -22.50 -33.70
C ARG A 76 -28.86 -21.42 -32.68
N GLU A 77 -30.01 -21.57 -32.03
CA GLU A 77 -30.23 -20.97 -30.73
C GLU A 77 -28.92 -21.12 -29.97
N ALA A 78 -28.36 -20.01 -29.51
CA ALA A 78 -27.11 -19.96 -28.79
C ALA A 78 -27.22 -20.95 -27.61
N GLY A 79 -26.83 -22.20 -27.87
CA GLY A 79 -26.98 -23.27 -26.91
C GLY A 79 -26.19 -22.86 -25.68
N ASP A 80 -26.83 -22.96 -24.52
CA ASP A 80 -26.25 -22.70 -23.22
C ASP A 80 -24.77 -23.15 -23.23
N GLY A 81 -23.86 -22.18 -23.11
CA GLY A 81 -22.43 -22.44 -23.29
C GLY A 81 -21.96 -23.59 -22.39
N ALA A 82 -21.00 -24.38 -22.86
CA ALA A 82 -20.51 -25.55 -22.10
C ALA A 82 -20.14 -25.21 -20.64
N LEU A 83 -19.59 -24.01 -20.41
CA LEU A 83 -19.26 -23.50 -19.08
C LEU A 83 -20.51 -23.15 -18.25
N TYR A 84 -21.54 -22.57 -18.87
CA TYR A 84 -22.82 -22.31 -18.19
C TYR A 84 -23.49 -23.63 -17.77
N ASN A 85 -23.48 -24.64 -18.66
CA ASN A 85 -23.99 -25.97 -18.34
C ASN A 85 -23.20 -26.64 -17.21
N LEU A 86 -21.86 -26.57 -17.22
CA LEU A 86 -21.04 -27.08 -16.11
C LEU A 86 -21.39 -26.39 -14.79
N PHE A 87 -21.52 -25.05 -14.81
CA PHE A 87 -21.83 -24.28 -13.60
C PHE A 87 -23.22 -24.63 -13.06
N ARG A 88 -24.22 -24.67 -13.94
CA ARG A 88 -25.62 -24.94 -13.60
C ARG A 88 -25.84 -26.37 -13.11
N TYR A 89 -25.26 -27.37 -13.77
CA TYR A 89 -25.54 -28.78 -13.49
C TYR A 89 -24.59 -29.43 -12.49
N VAL A 90 -23.35 -28.98 -12.37
CA VAL A 90 -22.36 -29.59 -11.47
C VAL A 90 -22.06 -28.69 -10.27
N TYR A 91 -21.71 -27.42 -10.51
CA TYR A 91 -21.22 -26.54 -9.45
C TYR A 91 -22.33 -26.06 -8.49
N VAL A 92 -23.41 -25.48 -9.02
CA VAL A 92 -24.53 -24.95 -8.22
C VAL A 92 -25.18 -26.03 -7.33
N PRO A 93 -25.58 -27.21 -7.82
CA PRO A 93 -26.21 -28.21 -6.97
C PRO A 93 -25.24 -28.84 -5.97
N PHE A 94 -23.93 -28.83 -6.24
CA PHE A 94 -22.93 -29.26 -5.26
C PHE A 94 -22.81 -28.24 -4.11
N LEU A 95 -22.69 -26.95 -4.44
CA LEU A 95 -22.51 -25.87 -3.44
C LEU A 95 -23.77 -25.66 -2.57
N MET A 96 -24.96 -25.84 -3.14
CA MET A 96 -26.24 -25.64 -2.44
C MET A 96 -26.62 -26.78 -1.48
N LYS A 97 -25.88 -27.89 -1.45
CA LYS A 97 -26.09 -28.95 -0.45
C LYS A 97 -25.85 -28.38 0.95
N ARG A 98 -26.72 -28.72 1.91
CA ARG A 98 -26.66 -28.22 3.29
C ARG A 98 -25.29 -28.46 3.96
N GLU A 99 -24.71 -29.64 3.74
CA GLU A 99 -23.39 -30.01 4.27
C GLU A 99 -22.25 -29.16 3.68
N VAL A 100 -22.27 -28.94 2.36
CA VAL A 100 -21.23 -28.16 1.66
C VAL A 100 -21.34 -26.67 1.99
N ARG A 101 -22.57 -26.14 2.06
CA ARG A 101 -22.79 -24.74 2.46
C ARG A 101 -22.28 -24.48 3.88
N ALA A 102 -22.55 -25.38 4.82
CA ALA A 102 -22.07 -25.26 6.19
C ALA A 102 -20.54 -25.35 6.25
N SER A 103 -19.93 -26.29 5.53
CA SER A 103 -18.47 -26.44 5.51
C SER A 103 -17.76 -25.22 4.92
N VAL A 104 -18.27 -24.65 3.83
CA VAL A 104 -17.72 -23.42 3.23
C VAL A 104 -17.74 -22.27 4.23
N MET A 105 -18.85 -22.06 4.94
CA MET A 105 -18.93 -21.01 5.96
C MET A 105 -17.91 -21.20 7.08
N ILE A 106 -17.71 -22.43 7.56
CA ILE A 106 -16.73 -22.74 8.61
C ILE A 106 -15.29 -22.48 8.11
N ILE A 107 -14.97 -22.90 6.88
CA ILE A 107 -13.62 -22.72 6.30
C ILE A 107 -13.30 -21.24 6.12
N PHE A 108 -14.21 -20.44 5.54
CA PHE A 108 -14.00 -19.00 5.39
C PHE A 108 -13.88 -18.28 6.73
N PHE A 109 -14.66 -18.69 7.73
CA PHE A 109 -14.55 -18.12 9.07
C PHE A 109 -13.20 -18.45 9.73
N ALA A 110 -12.76 -19.71 9.65
CA ALA A 110 -11.45 -20.12 10.15
C ALA A 110 -10.30 -19.37 9.43
N TRP A 111 -10.42 -19.16 8.12
CA TRP A 111 -9.45 -18.40 7.34
C TRP A 111 -9.40 -16.92 7.75
N LEU A 112 -10.56 -16.32 8.00
CA LEU A 112 -10.66 -14.96 8.51
C LEU A 112 -9.98 -14.84 9.89
N CYS A 113 -10.28 -15.74 10.83
CA CYS A 113 -9.66 -15.76 12.15
C CYS A 113 -8.14 -15.92 12.07
N SER A 114 -7.66 -16.79 11.19
CA SER A 114 -6.23 -16.98 10.94
C SER A 114 -5.58 -15.71 10.40
N SER A 115 -6.21 -15.03 9.44
CA SER A 115 -5.70 -13.79 8.85
C SER A 115 -5.60 -12.66 9.91
N VAL A 116 -6.60 -12.53 10.78
CA VAL A 116 -6.59 -11.55 11.88
C VAL A 116 -5.50 -11.86 12.92
N ALA A 117 -5.24 -13.14 13.20
CA ALA A 117 -4.20 -13.55 14.14
C ALA A 117 -2.77 -13.24 13.62
N VAL A 118 -2.57 -13.29 12.30
CA VAL A 118 -1.26 -13.02 11.67
C VAL A 118 -1.03 -11.52 11.42
N ALA A 119 -2.10 -10.73 11.26
CA ALA A 119 -2.01 -9.28 11.01
C ALA A 119 -1.03 -8.49 11.91
N PRO A 120 -0.93 -8.70 13.24
CA PRO A 120 0.01 -7.95 14.09
C PRO A 120 1.48 -8.35 13.92
N HIS A 121 1.78 -9.48 13.26
CA HIS A 121 3.15 -9.94 13.01
C HIS A 121 3.73 -9.41 11.69
N ILE A 122 3.01 -8.54 10.99
CA ILE A 122 3.49 -7.93 9.74
C ILE A 122 4.57 -6.90 10.08
N GLU A 123 5.76 -7.11 9.53
CA GLU A 123 6.86 -6.18 9.67
C GLU A 123 6.54 -4.87 8.92
N ILE A 124 6.74 -3.74 9.59
CA ILE A 124 6.47 -2.41 9.05
C ILE A 124 7.78 -1.83 8.53
N GLY A 125 7.80 -1.47 7.26
CA GLY A 125 8.95 -0.87 6.59
C GLY A 125 9.35 -1.63 5.35
N LEU A 126 10.22 -1.00 4.56
CA LEU A 126 10.88 -1.65 3.43
C LEU A 126 12.35 -1.76 3.77
N ASP A 127 12.86 -2.99 3.82
CA ASP A 127 14.29 -3.20 3.91
C ASP A 127 14.95 -2.67 2.64
N GLN A 128 15.94 -1.80 2.82
CA GLN A 128 16.61 -1.15 1.71
C GLN A 128 17.26 -2.17 0.74
N GLU A 129 17.72 -3.31 1.26
CA GLU A 129 18.30 -4.40 0.47
C GLU A 129 17.30 -5.00 -0.55
N LEU A 130 15.99 -5.04 -0.21
CA LEU A 130 14.94 -5.55 -1.09
C LEU A 130 14.59 -4.60 -2.24
N SER A 131 14.91 -3.31 -2.10
CA SER A 131 14.68 -2.31 -3.16
C SER A 131 15.69 -2.39 -4.30
N MET A 132 16.72 -3.23 -4.16
CA MET A 132 17.87 -3.27 -5.06
C MET A 132 17.91 -4.55 -5.90
N PRO A 133 18.37 -4.47 -7.16
CA PRO A 133 18.64 -5.66 -7.95
C PRO A 133 19.67 -6.56 -7.27
N GLN A 134 19.47 -7.88 -7.36
CA GLN A 134 20.32 -8.87 -6.66
C GLN A 134 21.79 -8.82 -7.09
N ASP A 135 22.07 -8.43 -8.34
CA ASP A 135 23.43 -8.33 -8.87
C ASP A 135 24.06 -6.93 -8.73
N SER A 136 23.43 -6.02 -7.99
CA SER A 136 23.92 -4.64 -7.85
C SER A 136 25.09 -4.53 -6.87
N PHE A 137 26.07 -3.67 -7.18
CA PHE A 137 27.16 -3.32 -6.26
C PHE A 137 26.61 -2.69 -4.96
N GLN A 138 25.48 -2.01 -5.06
CA GLN A 138 24.85 -1.29 -3.94
C GLN A 138 24.30 -2.26 -2.88
N LEU A 139 23.79 -3.43 -3.29
CA LEU A 139 23.41 -4.48 -2.35
C LEU A 139 24.61 -4.95 -1.51
N LYS A 140 25.76 -5.21 -2.17
CA LYS A 140 27.00 -5.60 -1.47
C LYS A 140 27.52 -4.51 -0.54
N TYR A 141 27.40 -3.24 -0.95
CA TYR A 141 27.74 -2.10 -0.11
C TYR A 141 26.91 -2.09 1.18
N PHE A 142 25.58 -2.26 1.11
CA PHE A 142 24.75 -2.28 2.31
C PHE A 142 25.00 -3.47 3.21
N GLN A 143 25.26 -4.65 2.65
CA GLN A 143 25.65 -5.83 3.42
C GLN A 143 26.94 -5.58 4.20
N HIS A 144 27.97 -5.02 3.56
CA HIS A 144 29.23 -4.68 4.22
C HIS A 144 29.09 -3.53 5.22
N LEU A 145 28.27 -2.52 4.92
CA LEU A 145 27.94 -1.45 5.86
C LEU A 145 27.30 -2.03 7.13
N ASN A 146 26.29 -2.89 6.98
CA ASN A 146 25.58 -3.54 8.08
C ASN A 146 26.47 -4.49 8.90
N GLN A 147 27.49 -5.09 8.29
CA GLN A 147 28.39 -6.06 8.92
C GLN A 147 29.59 -5.41 9.63
N TYR A 148 30.18 -4.36 9.04
CA TYR A 148 31.43 -3.78 9.53
C TYR A 148 31.26 -2.43 10.23
N LEU A 149 30.19 -1.68 9.94
CA LEU A 149 29.98 -0.37 10.54
C LEU A 149 29.29 -0.49 11.90
N ASN A 150 29.98 -0.04 12.95
CA ASN A 150 29.46 -0.01 14.33
C ASN A 150 28.78 1.31 14.71
N ILE A 151 28.65 2.25 13.77
CA ILE A 151 28.05 3.56 13.97
C ILE A 151 26.88 3.76 13.00
N GLY A 152 25.83 4.44 13.47
CA GLY A 152 24.71 4.86 12.64
C GLY A 152 24.98 6.19 11.91
N PRO A 153 24.03 6.64 11.07
CA PRO A 153 24.05 7.99 10.53
C PRO A 153 24.09 9.05 11.65
N PRO A 154 24.81 10.18 11.48
CA PRO A 154 24.85 11.24 12.47
C PRO A 154 23.47 11.91 12.61
N VAL A 155 23.10 12.28 13.83
CA VAL A 155 21.88 13.03 14.14
C VAL A 155 22.27 14.45 14.55
N TYR A 156 21.59 15.44 13.99
CA TYR A 156 21.83 16.85 14.29
C TYR A 156 20.67 17.41 15.11
N PHE A 157 20.96 17.89 16.31
CA PHE A 157 19.99 18.57 17.16
C PHE A 157 20.08 20.06 16.90
N VAL A 158 19.13 20.58 16.11
CA VAL A 158 19.10 21.99 15.71
C VAL A 158 18.19 22.75 16.66
N VAL A 159 18.75 23.76 17.32
CA VAL A 159 17.98 24.70 18.15
C VAL A 159 17.51 25.85 17.25
N THR A 160 16.21 25.87 16.96
CA THR A 160 15.56 26.93 16.19
C THR A 160 15.14 28.10 17.08
N ASP A 161 15.31 29.32 16.60
CA ASP A 161 14.99 30.55 17.31
C ASP A 161 13.49 30.93 17.21
N HIS A 162 12.60 30.05 17.70
CA HIS A 162 11.16 30.30 17.64
C HIS A 162 10.64 31.28 18.71
N GLU A 163 11.41 31.54 19.77
CA GLU A 163 11.00 32.40 20.91
C GLU A 163 11.98 33.56 21.19
N GLY A 164 12.94 33.85 20.32
CA GLY A 164 13.92 34.91 20.55
C GLY A 164 14.94 34.51 21.63
N LEU A 165 15.57 33.35 21.47
CA LEU A 165 16.52 32.77 22.40
C LEU A 165 17.84 33.56 22.34
N ASP A 166 18.06 34.44 23.33
CA ASP A 166 19.30 35.22 23.42
C ASP A 166 20.44 34.39 24.01
N TYR A 167 21.35 33.92 23.15
CA TYR A 167 22.57 33.21 23.55
C TYR A 167 23.55 34.06 24.36
N SER A 168 23.36 35.37 24.42
CA SER A 168 24.17 36.27 25.24
C SER A 168 23.81 36.14 26.72
N ASP A 169 22.57 35.72 27.02
CA ASP A 169 22.10 35.55 28.40
C ASP A 169 22.70 34.30 29.05
N ARG A 170 23.10 34.43 30.31
CA ARG A 170 23.72 33.36 31.09
C ARG A 170 22.74 32.22 31.37
N ASP A 171 21.47 32.54 31.58
CA ASP A 171 20.47 31.51 31.88
C ASP A 171 20.21 30.63 30.65
N VAL A 172 20.21 31.21 29.46
CA VAL A 172 20.13 30.48 28.18
C VAL A 172 21.41 29.68 27.92
N GLN A 173 22.59 30.24 28.18
CA GLN A 173 23.87 29.51 28.09
C GLN A 173 23.89 28.28 29.01
N ASN A 174 23.39 28.42 30.24
CA ASN A 174 23.32 27.33 31.22
C ASN A 174 22.38 26.19 30.79
N LEU A 175 21.38 26.49 29.96
CA LEU A 175 20.46 25.52 29.35
C LEU A 175 21.07 24.80 28.14
N MET A 176 22.11 25.35 27.51
CA MET A 176 22.77 24.75 26.35
C MET A 176 24.06 24.00 26.71
N CYS A 177 24.84 24.52 27.66
CA CYS A 177 26.18 24.01 27.95
C CYS A 177 26.15 22.67 28.71
N GLY A 178 27.17 21.83 28.54
CA GLY A 178 27.32 20.53 29.22
C GLY A 178 28.45 20.48 30.25
N THR A 179 28.99 21.64 30.64
CA THR A 179 30.19 21.75 31.46
C THR A 179 29.87 22.12 32.91
N ARG A 180 30.90 22.53 33.67
CA ARG A 180 30.74 23.03 35.03
C ARG A 180 29.82 24.27 35.05
N TYR A 181 28.98 24.38 36.07
CA TYR A 181 28.00 25.46 36.31
C TYR A 181 26.78 25.49 35.38
N CYS A 182 26.66 24.51 34.48
CA CYS A 182 25.48 24.35 33.63
C CYS A 182 24.34 23.65 34.38
N LYS A 183 23.12 23.79 33.88
CA LYS A 183 21.94 23.13 34.44
C LYS A 183 22.00 21.63 34.12
N ASN A 184 21.54 20.78 35.05
CA ASN A 184 21.59 19.32 34.88
C ASN A 184 20.67 18.80 33.77
N ASP A 185 19.67 19.58 33.39
CA ASP A 185 18.72 19.35 32.31
C ASP A 185 19.09 20.14 31.03
N SER A 186 20.34 20.57 30.87
CA SER A 186 20.78 21.23 29.65
C SER A 186 20.74 20.30 28.43
N VAL A 187 20.62 20.88 27.24
CA VAL A 187 20.56 20.10 25.98
C VAL A 187 21.75 19.16 25.85
N ALA A 188 22.99 19.66 26.07
CA ALA A 188 24.18 18.83 26.01
C ALA A 188 24.19 17.68 27.04
N MET A 189 23.68 17.91 28.26
CA MET A 189 23.61 16.89 29.31
C MET A 189 22.51 15.85 29.05
N GLN A 190 21.38 16.27 28.50
CA GLN A 190 20.31 15.35 28.07
C GLN A 190 20.78 14.43 26.93
N LEU A 191 21.51 14.96 25.94
CA LEU A 191 22.10 14.15 24.88
C LEU A 191 23.09 13.13 25.45
N TYR A 192 23.99 13.56 26.33
CA TYR A 192 25.00 12.69 26.94
C TYR A 192 24.38 11.58 27.81
N SER A 193 23.40 11.93 28.64
CA SER A 193 22.69 10.95 29.48
C SER A 193 21.85 9.97 28.65
N GLY A 194 21.24 10.44 27.54
CA GLY A 194 20.54 9.59 26.59
C GLY A 194 21.46 8.58 25.90
N GLU A 195 22.66 9.01 25.50
CA GLU A 195 23.69 8.13 24.94
C GLU A 195 24.11 7.05 25.96
N LEU A 196 24.37 7.45 27.20
CA LEU A 196 24.75 6.52 28.27
C LEU A 196 23.64 5.49 28.55
N HIS A 197 22.37 5.91 28.50
CA HIS A 197 21.24 5.01 28.66
C HIS A 197 21.13 3.99 27.51
N LEU A 198 21.38 4.41 26.27
CA LEU A 198 21.39 3.50 25.12
C LEU A 198 22.49 2.44 25.22
N LEU A 199 23.68 2.81 25.68
CA LEU A 199 24.81 1.89 25.86
C LEU A 199 24.57 0.87 26.98
N THR A 200 23.89 1.27 28.06
CA THR A 200 23.62 0.39 29.22
C THR A 200 22.42 -0.53 29.03
N SER A 201 21.43 -0.14 28.23
CA SER A 201 20.20 -0.93 28.04
C SER A 201 20.36 -2.14 27.10
N GLY A 202 21.50 -2.30 26.41
CA GLY A 202 21.79 -3.48 25.57
C GLY A 202 20.78 -3.78 24.46
N ARG A 203 19.95 -2.80 24.05
CA ARG A 203 18.95 -3.01 22.99
C ARG A 203 19.64 -2.94 21.62
N PRO A 204 19.61 -4.01 20.81
CA PRO A 204 20.06 -3.94 19.43
C PRO A 204 19.09 -3.09 18.63
N ARG A 205 19.63 -2.15 17.84
CA ARG A 205 19.00 -1.36 16.76
C ARG A 205 17.58 -0.87 17.05
N LEU A 206 17.46 0.44 17.32
CA LEU A 206 16.18 1.15 17.35
C LEU A 206 15.38 0.87 16.06
N ARG A 207 14.33 0.05 16.17
CA ARG A 207 13.16 0.18 15.30
C ARG A 207 12.59 1.59 15.54
N PRO A 208 12.18 2.33 14.51
CA PRO A 208 11.42 3.55 14.71
C PRO A 208 10.03 3.14 15.21
N ARG A 209 9.89 3.01 16.53
CA ARG A 209 8.61 2.84 17.20
C ARG A 209 8.36 4.06 18.06
N GLU A 210 7.31 4.78 17.67
CA GLU A 210 6.42 5.63 18.46
C GLU A 210 7.07 6.37 19.63
N THR A 211 7.28 7.68 19.41
CA THR A 211 7.22 8.76 20.41
C THR A 211 7.36 8.27 21.85
N LEU A 212 8.59 8.26 22.36
CA LEU A 212 8.81 8.28 23.80
C LEU A 212 8.13 9.56 24.32
N PRO A 213 7.12 9.47 25.21
CA PRO A 213 6.52 10.67 25.77
C PRO A 213 7.57 11.31 26.68
N LEU A 214 8.28 12.31 26.16
CA LEU A 214 8.98 13.26 26.99
C LEU A 214 7.92 13.90 27.89
N PRO A 215 8.03 13.81 29.22
CA PRO A 215 7.21 14.66 30.07
C PRO A 215 7.65 16.09 29.75
N TYR A 216 6.69 16.99 29.67
CA TYR A 216 6.81 18.42 29.37
C TYR A 216 6.49 18.85 27.94
N HIS A 217 5.27 19.39 27.87
CA HIS A 217 4.67 20.22 26.84
C HIS A 217 5.67 21.25 26.26
N THR A 218 6.18 21.01 25.06
CA THR A 218 6.60 22.04 24.08
C THR A 218 6.77 21.35 22.72
N PRO A 219 6.25 21.92 21.61
CA PRO A 219 6.25 21.25 20.32
C PRO A 219 7.57 21.51 19.58
N THR A 220 8.62 20.75 19.87
CA THR A 220 9.80 20.69 19.00
C THR A 220 9.54 19.67 17.90
N GLN A 221 9.12 20.16 16.74
CA GLN A 221 8.99 19.36 15.52
C GLN A 221 10.37 18.82 15.10
N LEU A 222 10.51 17.50 15.13
CA LEU A 222 11.67 16.79 14.60
C LEU A 222 11.53 16.75 13.07
N TYR A 223 12.32 17.55 12.35
CA TYR A 223 12.50 17.38 10.91
C TYR A 223 13.69 16.44 10.67
N LEU A 224 13.39 15.28 10.09
CA LEU A 224 14.34 14.32 9.53
C LEU A 224 14.86 14.81 8.17
#